data_AF-A0AB39I9Z0-F1
#
_entry.id   AF-A0AB39I9Z0-F1
#
_cell.length_a   1.000
_cell.length_b   1.000
_cell.length_c   1.000
_cell.angle_alpha   90.00
_cell.angle_beta   90.00
_cell.angle_gamma   90.00
#
_symmetry.space_group_name_H-M   'P 1'
#
loop_
_entity.id
_entity.type
_entity.pdbx_description
1 polymer ?
#
loop_
_entity_poly.entity_id
_entity_poly.type
_entity_poly.pdbx_seq_one_letter_code
_entity_poly.pdbx_strand_id
1 'polypeptide(L)' 'MDKPLSITLATPYITLQEFSRLSGVPMSTCYEWVHQGKLPIREKTAKKERVLVNILALTKEADLLSRLPAL' A
#
# COMPACT_ATOMS: atom_id res chain seq x y z
N MET A 1 10.35 14.65 -22.93
CA MET A 1 11.23 13.56 -22.46
C MET A 1 10.70 13.09 -21.12
N ASP A 2 10.07 11.92 -21.10
CA ASP A 2 9.55 11.30 -19.88
C ASP A 2 10.72 10.79 -19.05
N LYS A 3 11.18 11.62 -18.10
CA LYS A 3 12.24 11.20 -17.17
C LYS A 3 11.68 10.10 -16.27
N PRO A 4 12.29 8.91 -16.20
CA PRO A 4 11.80 7.84 -15.33
C PRO A 4 11.88 8.30 -13.87
N LEU A 5 10.75 8.19 -13.16
CA LEU A 5 10.68 8.43 -11.73
C LEU A 5 11.47 7.34 -11.00
N SER A 6 12.47 7.74 -10.20
CA SER A 6 13.22 6.83 -9.34
C SER A 6 12.71 6.97 -7.92
N ILE A 7 12.03 5.92 -7.42
CA ILE A 7 11.49 5.85 -6.06
C ILE A 7 12.30 4.81 -5.29
N THR A 8 12.92 5.21 -4.18
CA THR A 8 13.61 4.29 -3.27
C THR A 8 12.69 3.96 -2.10
N LEU A 9 12.36 2.68 -1.93
CA LEU A 9 11.60 2.18 -0.79
C LEU A 9 12.56 1.48 0.20
N ALA A 10 12.39 1.73 1.49
CA ALA A 10 13.15 1.03 2.53
C ALA A 10 12.82 -0.47 2.60
N THR A 11 11.57 -0.83 2.31
CA THR A 11 11.05 -2.19 2.26
C THR A 11 9.82 -2.25 1.34
N PRO A 12 9.55 -3.36 0.64
CA PRO A 12 8.32 -3.51 -0.14
C PRO A 12 7.07 -3.76 0.73
N TYR A 13 7.25 -4.20 1.97
CA TYR A 13 6.15 -4.48 2.91
C TYR A 13 6.33 -3.74 4.23
N ILE A 14 5.25 -3.16 4.73
CA ILE A 14 5.18 -2.53 6.06
C ILE A 14 4.02 -3.09 6.87
N THR A 15 4.04 -2.91 8.19
CA THR A 15 2.90 -3.33 9.02
C THR A 15 1.69 -2.43 8.76
N LEU A 16 0.48 -2.95 9.02
CA LEU A 16 -0.74 -2.12 8.95
C LEU A 16 -0.69 -0.93 9.92
N GLN A 17 0.01 -1.08 11.05
CA GLN A 17 0.23 -0.01 12.02
C GLN A 17 1.09 1.11 11.42
N GLU A 18 2.17 0.74 10.73
CA GLU A 18 3.02 1.70 10.06
C GLU A 18 2.29 2.37 8.89
N PHE A 19 1.48 1.62 8.15
CA PHE A 19 0.61 2.19 7.12
C PHE A 19 -0.37 3.22 7.70
N SER A 20 -1.02 2.91 8.82
CA SER A 20 -1.92 3.83 9.54
C SER A 20 -1.18 5.10 9.96
N ARG A 21 0.04 4.97 10.51
CA ARG A 21 0.89 6.10 10.90
C ARG A 21 1.27 6.99 9.70
N LEU A 22 1.67 6.39 8.58
CA LEU A 22 2.13 7.12 7.38
C LEU A 22 0.98 7.77 6.61
N SER A 23 -0.17 7.11 6.53
CA SER A 23 -1.35 7.61 5.80
C SER A 23 -2.21 8.56 6.62
N GLY A 24 -2.06 8.57 7.95
CA GLY A 24 -2.94 9.29 8.87
C GLY A 24 -4.33 8.66 9.01
N VAL A 25 -4.58 7.50 8.39
CA VAL A 25 -5.86 6.80 8.44
C VAL A 25 -5.96 6.03 9.77
N PRO A 26 -7.06 6.14 10.51
CA PRO A 26 -7.26 5.39 11.75
C PRO A 26 -7.13 3.88 11.56
N MET A 27 -6.54 3.21 12.55
CA MET A 27 -6.26 1.78 12.48
C MET A 27 -7.51 0.92 12.24
N SER A 28 -8.67 1.31 12.80
CA SER A 28 -9.96 0.65 12.58
C SER A 28 -10.35 0.66 11.10
N THR A 29 -10.28 1.83 10.46
CA THR A 29 -10.54 2.01 9.02
C THR A 29 -9.54 1.23 8.17
N CYS A 30 -8.26 1.21 8.55
CA CYS A 30 -7.27 0.39 7.87
C CYS A 30 -7.62 -1.11 7.91
N TYR A 31 -8.09 -1.62 9.05
CA TYR A 31 -8.55 -3.02 9.15
C TYR A 31 -9.77 -3.28 8.27
N GLU A 32 -10.75 -2.37 8.25
CA GLU A 32 -11.91 -2.46 7.36
C GLU A 32 -11.49 -2.51 5.89
N TRP A 33 -10.53 -1.67 5.47
CA TRP A 33 -10.01 -1.69 4.11
C TRP A 33 -9.33 -3.01 3.76
N VAL A 34 -8.59 -3.60 4.70
CA VAL A 34 -8.02 -4.94 4.52
C VAL A 34 -9.14 -5.98 4.35
N HIS A 35 -10.20 -5.90 5.15
CA HIS A 35 -11.33 -6.85 5.07
C HIS A 35 -12.14 -6.68 3.78
N GLN A 36 -12.22 -5.44 3.27
CA GLN A 36 -12.86 -5.10 2.00
C GLN A 36 -11.96 -5.38 0.78
N GLY A 37 -10.71 -5.82 0.99
CA GLY A 37 -9.75 -6.07 -0.10
C GLY A 37 -9.22 -4.80 -0.79
N LYS A 38 -9.36 -3.64 -0.16
CA LYS A 38 -8.90 -2.34 -0.69
C LYS A 38 -7.40 -2.09 -0.51
N LEU A 39 -6.75 -2.82 0.39
CA LEU A 39 -5.31 -2.74 0.59
C LEU A 39 -4.65 -4.02 0.08
N PRO A 40 -3.62 -3.91 -0.78
CA PRO A 40 -2.83 -5.08 -1.17
C PRO A 40 -2.02 -5.54 0.04
N ILE A 41 -2.27 -6.75 0.52
CA ILE A 41 -1.55 -7.35 1.65
C ILE A 41 -0.76 -8.57 1.20
N ARG A 42 0.32 -8.88 1.92
CA ARG A 42 0.95 -10.20 1.83
C ARG A 42 -0.07 -11.27 2.24
N GLU A 43 -0.11 -12.38 1.51
CA GLU A 43 -0.93 -13.53 1.86
C GLU A 43 -0.66 -13.99 3.29
N LYS A 44 -1.73 -14.27 4.02
CA LYS A 44 -1.66 -14.78 5.38
C LYS A 44 -1.59 -16.30 5.37
N THR A 45 -0.64 -16.83 6.11
CA THR A 45 -0.50 -18.27 6.39
C THR A 45 -1.19 -18.68 7.69
N ALA A 46 -1.44 -17.73 8.59
CA ALA A 46 -2.11 -17.98 9.87
C ALA A 46 -3.20 -16.94 10.20
N LYS A 47 -4.25 -17.38 10.92
CA LYS A 47 -5.42 -16.54 11.28
C LYS A 47 -5.04 -15.25 12.05
N LYS A 48 -4.01 -15.30 12.90
CA LYS A 48 -3.55 -14.18 13.73
C LYS A 48 -2.24 -13.56 13.25
N GLU A 49 -1.86 -13.85 12.00
CA GLU A 49 -0.64 -13.27 11.43
C GLU A 49 -0.77 -11.75 11.30
N ARG A 50 0.35 -11.08 11.53
CA ARG A 50 0.46 -9.63 11.37
C ARG A 50 0.17 -9.26 9.92
N VAL A 51 -0.70 -8.28 9.73
CA VAL A 51 -0.99 -7.75 8.39
C VAL A 51 0.20 -6.96 7.89
N LEU A 52 0.71 -7.35 6.73
CA LEU A 52 1.77 -6.65 5.99
C LEU A 52 1.19 -6.07 4.71
N VAL A 53 1.20 -4.74 4.59
CA VAL A 53 0.73 -4.00 3.42
C VAL A 53 1.86 -3.93 2.39
N ASN A 54 1.54 -4.25 1.13
CA ASN A 54 2.45 -4.17 0.00
C ASN A 54 2.50 -2.74 -0.55
N ILE A 55 3.45 -1.94 -0.06
CA ILE A 55 3.59 -0.54 -0.50
C ILE A 55 4.20 -0.40 -1.88
N LEU A 56 4.90 -1.42 -2.38
CA LEU A 56 5.38 -1.43 -3.76
C LEU A 56 4.21 -1.50 -4.74
N ALA A 57 3.17 -2.29 -4.44
CA ALA A 57 1.96 -2.36 -5.27
C ALA A 57 1.25 -1.00 -5.34
N LEU A 58 1.04 -0.36 -4.19
CA LEU A 58 0.43 0.98 -4.11
C LEU A 58 1.25 2.04 -4.86
N THR A 59 2.57 1.99 -4.74
CA THR A 59 3.48 2.92 -5.42
C THR A 59 3.39 2.77 -6.95
N LYS A 60 3.36 1.53 -7.44
CA LYS A 60 3.22 1.23 -8.87
C LYS A 60 1.84 1.64 -9.41
N GLU A 61 0.79 1.42 -8.64
CA GLU A 61 -0.57 1.87 -8.98
C GLU A 61 -0.60 3.40 -9.13
N ALA A 62 -0.06 4.13 -8.16
CA ALA A 62 0.01 5.59 -8.22
C ALA A 62 0.84 6.10 -9.41
N ASP A 63 2.01 5.50 -9.67
CA ASP A 63 2.83 5.82 -10.84
C ASP A 63 2.07 5.57 -12.15
N LEU A 64 1.36 4.44 -12.27
CA LEU A 64 0.52 4.15 -13.42
C LEU A 64 -0.59 5.21 -13.61
N LEU A 65 -1.33 5.54 -12.55
CA LEU A 65 -2.41 6.53 -12.59
C LEU A 65 -1.87 7.92 -12.96
N SER A 66 -0.67 8.28 -12.52
CA SER A 66 -0.05 9.58 -12.83
C SER A 66 0.31 9.75 -14.31
N ARG A 67 0.46 8.65 -15.04
CA ARG A 67 0.78 8.63 -16.48
C ARG A 67 -0.46 8.66 -17.37
N LEU A 68 -1.65 8.40 -16.80
CA LEU A 68 -2.89 8.49 -17.54
C LEU A 68 -3.22 9.98 -17.77
N PRO A 69 -3.63 10.37 -18.98
CA PRO A 69 -4.12 11.73 -19.20
C PRO A 69 -5.32 11.96 -18.28
N ALA A 70 -5.35 13.11 -17.60
CA ALA A 70 -6.51 13.50 -16.82
C ALA A 70 -7.75 13.45 -17.72
N LEU A 71 -8.78 12.73 -17.29
CA LEU A 71 -10.10 12.69 -17.94
C LEU A 71 -10.73 14.08 -17.95
#